data_AF-A0A925U2I7-F1
#
_entry.id   AF-A0A925U2I7-F1
#
_cell.length_a   1.000
_cell.length_b   1.000
_cell.length_c   1.000
_cell.angle_alpha   90.00
_cell.angle_beta   90.00
_cell.angle_gamma   90.00
#
_symmetry.space_group_name_H-M   'P 1'
#
loop_
_entity.id
_entity.type
_entity.pdbx_description
1 polymer ?
#
loop_
_entity_poly.entity_id
_entity_poly.type
_entity_poly.pdbx_seq_one_letter_code
_entity_poly.pdbx_strand_id
1 'polypeptide(L)'
;MRTIIVHVQNTDEAEQPEAQIKRFIKLFAQKARLDAERLGSAEVIFPVGFEMASNRAQTVAEAERRVFLAKRAADENHKAQYLKRIEQFQKEIEGLRSQRKAKLNELELIRRELKLVDNLYKKNLTNEVRLIGMQRDLARFEGEDGALVSQIARVEAQVHEVQLQVQGIDTSTALDAEKALRDIESELGELIEQRAQTESTTAKGSNRGAQDADIIHISAYPLRERQPAPMVRTSYKPSAKVEPLEESYGATTVVPDGKLRKQTHSRPAYRTRRASGYRYRSPGYRISRVARRIFRLGL
;
A
#
# COMPACT_ATOMS: atom_id res chain seq x y z
N MET A 1 11.96 59.89 56.09
CA MET A 1 12.37 59.23 54.84
C MET A 1 12.60 57.74 55.10
N ARG A 2 11.75 56.86 54.57
CA ARG A 2 12.08 55.46 54.28
C ARG A 2 11.24 55.05 53.07
N THR A 3 11.84 55.18 51.89
CA THR A 3 11.27 54.71 50.63
C THR A 3 11.48 53.21 50.56
N ILE A 4 10.40 52.43 50.55
CA ILE A 4 10.45 51.01 50.24
C ILE A 4 10.38 50.89 48.72
N ILE A 5 11.52 50.56 48.10
CA ILE A 5 11.56 50.17 46.69
C ILE A 5 11.17 48.70 46.64
N VAL A 6 9.95 48.39 46.19
CA VAL A 6 9.57 47.03 45.84
C VAL A 6 10.17 46.75 44.45
N HIS A 7 11.26 45.98 44.42
CA HIS A 7 11.73 45.35 43.20
C HIS A 7 10.75 44.24 42.83
N VAL A 8 9.90 44.48 41.84
CA VAL A 8 9.19 43.39 41.14
C VAL A 8 10.14 42.87 40.08
N GLN A 9 10.94 41.87 40.44
CA GLN A 9 11.65 41.02 39.50
C GLN A 9 10.67 39.92 39.04
N ASN A 10 9.84 40.20 38.04
CA ASN A 10 9.07 39.16 37.34
C ASN A 10 9.49 39.17 35.86
N THR A 11 10.69 38.68 35.57
CA THR A 11 11.13 38.34 34.22
C THR A 11 10.68 36.93 33.81
N ASP A 12 10.46 36.04 34.78
CA ASP A 12 10.11 34.63 34.53
C ASP A 12 8.63 34.42 34.17
N GLU A 13 7.73 35.30 34.62
CA GLU A 13 6.28 35.20 34.36
C GLU A 13 5.89 35.60 32.93
N ALA A 14 6.68 36.46 32.27
CA ALA A 14 6.43 36.90 30.89
C ALA A 14 6.98 35.93 29.84
N GLU A 15 8.00 35.12 30.18
CA GLU A 15 8.62 34.15 29.27
C GLU A 15 7.79 32.85 29.14
N GLN A 16 7.07 32.46 30.20
CA GLN A 16 6.18 31.30 30.22
C GLN A 16 5.02 31.32 29.18
N PRO A 17 4.25 32.40 29.01
CA PRO A 17 3.16 32.45 28.03
C PRO A 17 3.66 32.40 26.58
N GLU A 18 4.79 33.06 26.27
CA GLU A 18 5.36 33.02 24.92
C GLU A 18 5.88 31.61 24.57
N ALA A 19 6.51 30.93 25.53
CA ALA A 19 6.95 29.55 25.36
C ALA A 19 5.77 28.58 25.12
N GLN A 20 4.66 28.76 25.85
CA GLN A 20 3.44 27.96 25.66
C GLN A 20 2.81 28.17 24.28
N ILE A 21 2.71 29.41 23.80
CA ILE A 21 2.19 29.73 22.46
C ILE A 21 3.09 29.11 21.38
N LYS A 22 4.41 29.22 21.53
CA LYS A 22 5.39 28.61 20.60
C LYS A 22 5.21 27.10 20.53
N ARG A 23 4.93 26.44 21.66
CA ARG A 23 4.69 24.98 21.73
C ARG A 23 3.34 24.61 21.11
N PHE A 24 2.28 25.36 21.40
CA PHE A 24 0.96 25.16 20.81
C PHE A 24 0.99 25.23 19.28
N ILE A 25 1.60 26.28 18.70
CA ILE A 25 1.72 26.44 17.25
C ILE A 25 2.40 25.22 16.62
N LYS A 26 3.47 24.73 17.26
CA LYS A 26 4.22 23.56 16.78
C LYS A 26 3.35 22.29 16.80
N LEU A 27 2.77 21.97 17.96
CA LEU A 27 1.95 20.76 18.12
C LEU A 27 0.71 20.79 17.23
N PHE A 28 0.06 21.95 17.10
CA PHE A 28 -1.09 22.11 16.23
C PHE A 28 -0.74 21.86 14.76
N ALA A 29 0.41 22.40 14.30
CA ALA A 29 0.84 22.18 12.93
C ALA A 29 1.20 20.71 12.66
N GLN A 30 1.84 20.05 13.62
CA GLN A 30 2.14 18.62 13.56
C GLN A 30 0.86 17.78 13.52
N LYS A 31 -0.14 18.12 14.35
CA LYS A 31 -1.45 17.48 14.33
C LYS A 31 -2.09 17.54 12.94
N ALA A 32 -2.12 18.73 12.32
CA ALA A 32 -2.69 18.90 10.98
C ALA A 32 -1.96 18.05 9.92
N ARG A 33 -0.63 17.95 9.99
CA ARG A 33 0.14 17.04 9.11
C ARG A 33 -0.24 15.58 9.35
N LEU A 34 -0.26 15.14 10.60
CA LEU A 34 -0.56 13.73 10.92
C LEU A 34 -2.01 13.36 10.58
N ASP A 35 -2.96 14.27 10.74
CA ASP A 35 -4.34 14.07 10.27
C ASP A 35 -4.38 13.87 8.75
N ALA A 36 -3.58 14.64 8.00
CA ALA A 36 -3.44 14.45 6.55
C ALA A 36 -2.81 13.09 6.20
N GLU A 37 -1.77 12.66 6.93
CA GLU A 37 -1.12 11.34 6.77
C GLU A 37 -2.09 10.19 7.06
N ARG A 38 -2.79 10.25 8.20
CA ARG A 38 -3.79 9.24 8.62
C ARG A 38 -4.92 9.07 7.61
N LEU A 39 -5.40 10.17 7.05
CA LEU A 39 -6.50 10.16 6.07
C LEU A 39 -6.04 9.87 4.64
N GLY A 40 -4.74 9.77 4.38
CA GLY A 40 -4.21 9.65 3.02
C GLY A 40 -4.54 10.87 2.15
N SER A 41 -4.57 12.06 2.74
CA SER A 41 -4.93 13.30 2.05
C SER A 41 -3.89 13.70 1.01
N ALA A 42 -4.29 14.50 0.03
CA ALA A 42 -3.36 14.98 -1.01
C ALA A 42 -2.39 16.05 -0.49
N GLU A 43 -2.82 16.82 0.51
CA GLU A 43 -2.11 17.98 1.05
C GLU A 43 -2.45 18.18 2.53
N VAL A 44 -1.61 18.94 3.23
CA VAL A 44 -1.87 19.39 4.61
C VAL A 44 -2.70 20.66 4.57
N ILE A 45 -3.88 20.61 5.18
CA ILE A 45 -4.81 21.74 5.27
C ILE A 45 -4.78 22.29 6.70
N PHE A 46 -4.42 23.57 6.84
CA PHE A 46 -4.52 24.30 8.10
C PHE A 46 -5.82 25.12 8.14
N PRO A 47 -6.40 25.37 9.32
CA PRO A 47 -7.54 26.28 9.45
C PRO A 47 -7.21 27.68 8.97
N VAL A 48 -8.25 28.39 8.50
CA VAL A 48 -8.14 29.79 8.08
C VAL A 48 -7.59 30.62 9.24
N GLY A 49 -6.63 31.51 8.94
CA GLY A 49 -6.02 32.41 9.92
C GLY A 49 -4.85 31.82 10.69
N PHE A 50 -4.62 30.50 10.70
CA PHE A 50 -3.47 29.89 11.40
C PHE A 50 -2.14 30.47 10.90
N GLU A 51 -1.92 30.44 9.59
CA GLU A 51 -0.68 30.94 8.98
C GLU A 51 -0.54 32.47 9.10
N MET A 52 -1.67 33.20 9.18
CA MET A 52 -1.69 34.66 9.33
C MET A 52 -1.50 35.11 10.78
N ALA A 53 -1.64 34.19 11.75
CA ALA A 53 -1.57 34.52 13.17
C ALA A 53 -0.17 34.98 13.61
N SER A 54 0.90 34.49 12.95
CA SER A 54 2.26 34.97 13.17
C SER A 54 3.23 34.45 12.09
N ASN A 55 4.35 35.16 11.89
CA ASN A 55 5.45 34.69 11.03
C ASN A 55 5.94 33.28 11.45
N ARG A 56 5.88 32.97 12.75
CA ARG A 56 6.24 31.65 13.28
C ARG A 56 5.26 30.58 12.80
N ALA A 57 3.96 30.83 12.88
CA ALA A 57 2.94 29.89 12.44
C ALA A 57 3.07 29.58 10.94
N GLN A 58 3.29 30.59 10.11
CA GLN A 58 3.60 30.40 8.69
C GLN A 58 4.86 29.53 8.50
N THR A 59 5.97 29.85 9.17
CA THR A 59 7.23 29.11 9.04
C THR A 59 7.08 27.64 9.42
N VAL A 60 6.34 27.36 10.50
CA VAL A 60 6.07 25.99 10.97
C VAL A 60 5.15 25.26 10.00
N ALA A 61 4.10 25.90 9.47
CA ALA A 61 3.22 25.30 8.47
C ALA A 61 3.97 24.88 7.20
N GLU A 62 4.86 25.75 6.69
CA GLU A 62 5.72 25.44 5.55
C GLU A 62 6.70 24.30 5.84
N ALA A 63 7.25 24.24 7.05
CA ALA A 63 8.11 23.13 7.47
C ALA A 63 7.34 21.80 7.51
N GLU A 64 6.15 21.76 8.11
CA GLU A 64 5.32 20.55 8.19
C GLU A 64 4.84 20.09 6.80
N ARG A 65 4.51 21.01 5.88
CA ARG A 65 4.23 20.67 4.47
C ARG A 65 5.42 20.01 3.78
N ARG A 66 6.65 20.50 4.03
CA ARG A 66 7.86 19.87 3.48
C ARG A 66 8.08 18.46 4.02
N VAL A 67 7.86 18.25 5.32
CA VAL A 67 7.95 16.92 5.95
C VAL A 67 6.91 15.97 5.34
N PHE A 68 5.67 16.43 5.19
CA PHE A 68 4.59 15.66 4.56
C PHE A 68 4.94 15.20 3.14
N LEU A 69 5.38 16.14 2.30
CA LEU A 69 5.76 15.83 0.92
C LEU A 69 6.95 14.88 0.85
N ALA A 70 7.95 15.05 1.72
CA ALA A 70 9.10 14.16 1.78
C ALA A 70 8.71 12.72 2.18
N LYS A 71 7.85 12.56 3.18
CA LYS A 71 7.31 11.25 3.58
C LYS A 71 6.51 10.60 2.46
N ARG A 72 5.60 11.35 1.84
CA ARG A 72 4.79 10.84 0.73
C ARG A 72 5.67 10.40 -0.45
N ALA A 73 6.69 11.17 -0.79
CA ALA A 73 7.65 10.80 -1.83
C ALA A 73 8.42 9.52 -1.46
N ALA A 74 8.78 9.33 -0.18
CA ALA A 74 9.42 8.10 0.29
C ALA A 74 8.48 6.88 0.13
N ASP A 75 7.21 7.00 0.52
CA ASP A 75 6.21 5.94 0.37
C ASP A 75 5.98 5.60 -1.11
N GLU A 76 5.86 6.61 -1.97
CA GLU A 76 5.74 6.42 -3.42
C GLU A 76 6.97 5.74 -4.02
N ASN A 77 8.18 6.08 -3.54
CA ASN A 77 9.42 5.42 -3.94
C ASN A 77 9.45 3.95 -3.50
N HIS A 78 9.03 3.63 -2.28
CA HIS A 78 8.94 2.24 -1.80
C HIS A 78 7.95 1.43 -2.65
N LYS A 79 6.77 1.99 -2.94
CA LYS A 79 5.80 1.36 -3.86
C LYS A 79 6.41 1.11 -5.23
N ALA A 80 7.12 2.08 -5.79
CA ALA A 80 7.77 1.95 -7.09
C ALA A 80 8.83 0.83 -7.10
N GLN A 81 9.64 0.71 -6.04
CA GLN A 81 10.62 -0.36 -5.89
C GLN A 81 9.97 -1.74 -5.82
N TYR A 82 8.90 -1.90 -5.04
CA TYR A 82 8.15 -3.15 -4.97
C TYR A 82 7.48 -3.52 -6.30
N LEU A 83 6.91 -2.55 -7.02
CA LEU A 83 6.36 -2.78 -8.35
C LEU A 83 7.44 -3.25 -9.34
N LYS A 84 8.67 -2.71 -9.25
CA LYS A 84 9.80 -3.18 -10.05
C LYS A 84 10.19 -4.62 -9.71
N ARG A 85 10.14 -5.01 -8.44
CA ARG A 85 10.38 -6.38 -8.01
C ARG A 85 9.30 -7.35 -8.51
N ILE A 86 8.03 -6.92 -8.51
CA ILE A 86 6.93 -7.68 -9.12
C ILE A 86 7.18 -7.89 -10.61
N GLU A 87 7.60 -6.84 -11.33
CA GLU A 87 7.94 -6.94 -12.77
C GLU A 87 9.06 -7.96 -13.02
N GLN A 88 10.08 -8.01 -12.16
CA GLN A 88 11.17 -8.97 -12.24
C GLN A 88 10.68 -10.41 -12.05
N PHE A 89 9.88 -10.67 -11.01
CA PHE A 89 9.30 -12.00 -10.78
C PHE A 89 8.36 -12.44 -11.91
N GLN A 90 7.62 -11.52 -12.53
CA GLN A 90 6.79 -11.83 -13.69
C GLN A 90 7.62 -12.29 -14.89
N LYS A 91 8.78 -11.67 -15.14
CA LYS A 91 9.72 -12.11 -16.19
C LYS A 91 10.32 -13.47 -15.88
N GLU A 92 10.64 -13.73 -14.62
CA GLU A 92 11.11 -15.06 -14.18
C GLU A 92 10.04 -16.14 -14.41
N ILE A 93 8.79 -15.87 -14.02
CA ILE A 93 7.65 -16.76 -14.30
C ILE A 93 7.48 -17.01 -15.80
N GLU A 94 7.63 -15.98 -16.64
CA GLU A 94 7.57 -16.14 -18.10
C GLU A 94 8.67 -17.09 -18.60
N GLY A 95 9.90 -16.92 -18.12
CA GLY A 95 11.02 -17.80 -18.43
C GLY A 95 10.75 -19.26 -18.02
N LEU A 96 10.28 -19.47 -16.78
CA LEU A 96 9.93 -20.80 -16.27
C LEU A 96 8.77 -21.43 -17.06
N ARG A 97 7.76 -20.65 -17.44
CA ARG A 97 6.65 -21.13 -18.28
C ARG A 97 7.12 -21.52 -19.68
N SER A 98 8.11 -20.81 -20.24
CA SER A 98 8.73 -21.18 -21.51
C SER A 98 9.49 -22.50 -21.41
N GLN A 99 10.31 -22.68 -20.36
CA GLN A 99 11.00 -23.94 -20.09
C GLN A 99 10.02 -25.10 -19.92
N ARG A 100 8.95 -24.88 -19.14
CA ARG A 100 7.89 -25.86 -18.93
C ARG A 100 7.21 -26.23 -20.24
N LYS A 101 6.89 -25.26 -21.09
CA LYS A 101 6.31 -25.53 -22.42
C LYS A 101 7.23 -26.41 -23.27
N ALA A 102 8.54 -26.14 -23.27
CA ALA A 102 9.51 -26.98 -23.97
C ALA A 102 9.53 -28.41 -23.40
N LYS A 103 9.52 -28.55 -22.07
CA LYS A 103 9.47 -29.85 -21.39
C LYS A 103 8.21 -30.64 -21.71
N LEU A 104 7.05 -29.97 -21.77
CA LEU A 104 5.79 -30.61 -22.16
C LEU A 104 5.81 -31.12 -23.61
N ASN A 105 6.47 -30.40 -24.53
CA ASN A 105 6.65 -30.89 -25.91
C ASN A 105 7.57 -32.12 -25.95
N GLU A 106 8.67 -32.11 -25.19
CA GLU A 106 9.58 -33.26 -25.07
C GLU A 106 8.86 -34.49 -24.48
N LEU A 107 8.03 -34.28 -23.45
CA LEU A 107 7.16 -35.31 -22.89
C LEU A 107 6.19 -35.89 -23.92
N GLU A 108 5.65 -35.06 -24.82
CA GLU A 108 4.76 -35.55 -25.88
C GLU A 108 5.51 -36.40 -26.92
N LEU A 109 6.77 -36.07 -27.21
CA LEU A 109 7.62 -36.83 -28.11
C LEU A 109 8.03 -38.17 -27.48
N ILE A 110 8.53 -38.17 -26.24
CA ILE A 110 8.97 -39.40 -25.57
C ILE A 110 7.80 -40.36 -25.34
N ARG A 111 6.59 -39.85 -25.05
CA ARG A 111 5.38 -40.69 -24.92
C ARG A 111 5.02 -41.37 -26.25
N ARG A 112 5.21 -40.68 -27.37
CA ARG A 112 5.02 -41.28 -28.70
C ARG A 112 6.08 -42.34 -28.98
N GLU A 113 7.34 -42.04 -28.70
CA GLU A 113 8.45 -42.97 -28.91
C GLU A 113 8.31 -44.22 -28.03
N LEU A 114 7.96 -44.06 -26.75
CA LEU A 114 7.69 -45.15 -25.83
C LEU A 114 6.58 -46.07 -26.35
N LYS A 115 5.50 -45.53 -26.92
CA LYS A 115 4.43 -46.34 -27.55
C LYS A 115 4.97 -47.16 -28.73
N LEU A 116 5.87 -46.60 -29.55
CA LEU A 116 6.47 -47.33 -30.66
C LEU A 116 7.36 -48.46 -30.15
N VAL A 117 8.21 -48.20 -29.15
CA VAL A 117 9.11 -49.20 -28.56
C VAL A 117 8.34 -50.29 -27.81
N ASP A 118 7.29 -49.95 -27.07
CA ASP A 118 6.39 -50.91 -26.43
C ASP A 118 5.74 -51.86 -27.45
N ASN A 119 5.27 -51.33 -28.59
CA ASN A 119 4.72 -52.15 -29.67
C ASN A 119 5.77 -53.07 -30.32
N LEU A 120 7.01 -52.62 -30.47
CA LEU A 120 8.10 -53.46 -30.98
C LEU A 120 8.47 -54.55 -29.99
N TYR A 121 8.49 -54.24 -28.69
CA TYR A 121 8.79 -55.18 -27.62
C TYR A 121 7.73 -56.30 -27.56
N LYS A 122 6.45 -55.96 -27.65
CA LYS A 122 5.34 -56.94 -27.73
C LYS A 122 5.43 -57.88 -28.94
N LYS A 123 6.15 -57.49 -29.99
CA LYS A 123 6.42 -58.31 -31.18
C LYS A 123 7.76 -59.04 -31.12
N ASN A 124 8.48 -58.98 -29.99
CA ASN A 124 9.84 -59.48 -29.81
C ASN A 124 10.86 -58.89 -30.82
N LEU A 125 10.62 -57.66 -31.30
CA LEU A 125 11.49 -56.95 -32.25
C LEU A 125 12.45 -55.97 -31.58
N THR A 126 12.44 -55.89 -30.24
CA THR A 126 13.39 -55.12 -29.45
C THR A 126 13.58 -55.74 -28.07
N ASN A 127 14.57 -55.28 -27.32
CA ASN A 127 14.86 -55.80 -25.98
C ASN A 127 14.15 -55.01 -24.87
N GLU A 128 13.95 -55.66 -23.72
CA GLU A 128 13.28 -55.07 -22.55
C GLU A 128 14.08 -53.89 -21.95
N VAL A 129 15.41 -53.96 -22.00
CA VAL A 129 16.30 -52.91 -21.50
C VAL A 129 16.02 -51.55 -22.16
N ARG A 130 15.76 -51.54 -23.48
CA ARG A 130 15.39 -50.33 -24.21
C ARG A 130 14.03 -49.78 -23.77
N LEU A 131 13.05 -50.65 -23.53
CA LEU A 131 11.72 -50.25 -23.06
C LEU A 131 11.81 -49.61 -21.66
N ILE A 132 12.50 -50.26 -20.72
CA ILE A 132 12.71 -49.75 -19.37
C ILE A 132 13.49 -48.42 -19.39
N GLY A 133 14.50 -48.30 -20.27
CA GLY A 133 15.23 -47.06 -20.48
C GLY A 133 14.30 -45.89 -20.82
N MET A 134 13.42 -46.08 -21.80
CA MET A 134 12.44 -45.05 -22.19
C MET A 134 11.41 -44.74 -21.09
N GLN A 135 10.97 -45.75 -20.33
CA GLN A 135 10.08 -45.53 -19.19
C GLN A 135 10.76 -44.69 -18.10
N ARG A 136 12.04 -44.94 -17.82
CA ARG A 136 12.85 -44.13 -16.89
C ARG A 136 13.00 -42.70 -17.38
N ASP A 137 13.25 -42.49 -18.66
CA ASP A 137 13.35 -41.14 -19.23
C ASP A 137 12.03 -40.38 -19.16
N LEU A 138 10.90 -41.05 -19.47
CA LEU A 138 9.57 -40.47 -19.29
C LEU A 138 9.35 -40.03 -17.84
N ALA A 139 9.59 -40.92 -16.87
CA ALA A 139 9.42 -40.61 -15.45
C ALA A 139 10.33 -39.45 -15.00
N ARG A 140 11.58 -39.41 -15.49
CA ARG A 140 12.51 -38.30 -15.22
C ARG A 140 11.96 -36.97 -15.76
N PHE A 141 11.50 -36.93 -17.00
CA PHE A 141 10.93 -35.70 -17.59
C PHE A 141 9.64 -35.25 -16.92
N GLU A 142 8.81 -36.17 -16.44
CA GLU A 142 7.61 -35.83 -15.66
C GLU A 142 7.99 -35.21 -14.30
N GLY A 143 9.04 -35.73 -13.65
CA GLY A 143 9.62 -35.12 -12.46
C GLY A 143 10.17 -33.71 -12.70
N GLU A 144 10.84 -33.49 -13.84
CA GLU A 144 11.34 -32.18 -14.25
C GLU A 144 10.19 -31.17 -14.52
N ASP A 145 9.10 -31.57 -15.18
CA ASP A 145 7.89 -30.72 -15.32
C ASP A 145 7.28 -30.38 -13.95
N GLY A 146 7.17 -31.37 -13.06
CA GLY A 146 6.68 -31.16 -11.69
C GLY A 146 7.53 -30.17 -10.88
N ALA A 147 8.86 -30.23 -11.04
CA ALA A 147 9.77 -29.27 -10.44
C ALA A 147 9.54 -27.85 -10.99
N LEU A 148 9.36 -27.70 -12.31
CA LEU A 148 9.05 -26.41 -12.95
C LEU A 148 7.71 -25.84 -12.48
N VAL A 149 6.68 -26.67 -12.32
CA VAL A 149 5.39 -26.26 -11.75
C VAL A 149 5.56 -25.72 -10.33
N SER A 150 6.31 -26.44 -9.50
CA SER A 150 6.57 -26.03 -8.12
C SER A 150 7.34 -24.72 -8.04
N GLN A 151 8.32 -24.52 -8.92
CA GLN A 151 9.08 -23.27 -9.02
C GLN A 151 8.20 -22.10 -9.44
N ILE A 152 7.36 -22.27 -10.47
CA ILE A 152 6.40 -21.23 -10.91
C ILE A 152 5.49 -20.84 -9.75
N ALA A 153 4.90 -21.81 -9.04
CA ALA A 153 4.01 -21.56 -7.91
C ALA A 153 4.73 -20.80 -6.78
N ARG A 154 5.99 -21.13 -6.50
CA ARG A 154 6.81 -20.43 -5.50
C ARG A 154 7.02 -18.96 -5.87
N VAL A 155 7.38 -18.67 -7.12
CA VAL A 155 7.61 -17.29 -7.58
C VAL A 155 6.28 -16.51 -7.62
N GLU A 156 5.18 -17.15 -8.01
CA GLU A 156 3.84 -16.56 -7.93
C GLU A 156 3.45 -16.19 -6.49
N ALA A 157 3.77 -17.04 -5.51
CA ALA A 157 3.56 -16.72 -4.09
C ALA A 157 4.39 -15.49 -3.65
N GLN A 158 5.63 -15.37 -4.12
CA GLN A 158 6.47 -14.19 -3.85
C GLN A 158 5.89 -12.92 -4.47
N VAL A 159 5.29 -13.00 -5.67
CA VAL A 159 4.56 -11.87 -6.27
C VAL A 159 3.42 -11.44 -5.35
N HIS A 160 2.62 -12.38 -4.84
CA HIS A 160 1.51 -12.08 -3.94
C HIS A 160 1.97 -11.45 -2.63
N GLU A 161 3.06 -11.95 -2.04
CA GLU A 161 3.65 -11.37 -0.84
C GLU A 161 4.05 -9.90 -1.05
N VAL A 162 4.75 -9.59 -2.14
CA VAL A 162 5.16 -8.22 -2.44
C VAL A 162 3.95 -7.32 -2.76
N GLN A 163 2.90 -7.86 -3.38
CA GLN A 163 1.64 -7.11 -3.59
C GLN A 163 0.98 -6.73 -2.26
N LEU A 164 0.98 -7.63 -1.27
CA LEU A 164 0.48 -7.33 0.07
C LEU A 164 1.35 -6.29 0.76
N GLN A 165 2.68 -6.31 0.58
CA GLN A 165 3.57 -5.27 1.11
C GLN A 165 3.24 -3.89 0.52
N VAL A 166 2.97 -3.80 -0.78
CA VAL A 166 2.54 -2.54 -1.42
C VAL A 166 1.25 -2.01 -0.82
N GLN A 167 0.27 -2.89 -0.61
CA GLN A 167 -1.00 -2.52 0.03
C GLN A 167 -0.81 -2.12 1.49
N GLY A 168 0.15 -2.73 2.18
CA GLY A 168 0.47 -2.48 3.57
C GLY A 168 1.09 -1.10 3.85
N ILE A 169 1.75 -0.47 2.87
CA ILE A 169 2.42 0.83 3.06
C ILE A 169 1.43 1.89 3.56
N ASP A 170 0.31 2.09 2.85
CA ASP A 170 -0.68 3.12 3.22
C ASP A 170 -1.27 2.87 4.61
N THR A 171 -1.52 1.60 4.93
CA THR A 171 -2.04 1.22 6.25
C THR A 171 -1.00 1.44 7.36
N SER A 172 0.28 1.17 7.09
CA SER A 172 1.35 1.42 8.06
C SER A 172 1.50 2.92 8.32
N THR A 173 1.55 3.73 7.26
CA THR A 173 1.63 5.19 7.36
C THR A 173 0.46 5.74 8.18
N ALA A 174 -0.77 5.24 7.94
CA ALA A 174 -1.94 5.65 8.71
C ALA A 174 -1.88 5.23 10.19
N LEU A 175 -1.41 4.01 10.48
CA LEU A 175 -1.26 3.53 11.87
C LEU A 175 -0.17 4.27 12.64
N ASP A 176 0.95 4.59 11.98
CA ASP A 176 2.03 5.35 12.60
C ASP A 176 1.61 6.80 12.84
N ALA A 177 0.84 7.40 11.92
CA ALA A 177 0.24 8.71 12.10
C ALA A 177 -0.78 8.72 13.26
N GLU A 178 -1.63 7.70 13.37
CA GLU A 178 -2.60 7.54 14.46
C GLU A 178 -1.94 7.45 15.85
N LYS A 179 -0.84 6.69 15.97
CA LYS A 179 -0.09 6.60 17.23
C LYS A 179 0.48 7.97 17.62
N ALA A 180 1.15 8.64 16.68
CA ALA A 180 1.72 9.96 16.92
C ALA A 180 0.65 11.03 17.21
N LEU A 181 -0.54 10.92 16.60
CA LEU A 181 -1.66 11.82 16.88
C LEU A 181 -2.10 11.73 18.34
N ARG A 182 -2.18 10.52 18.92
CA ARG A 182 -2.59 10.35 20.32
C ARG A 182 -1.66 11.06 21.30
N ASP A 183 -0.35 10.94 21.07
CA ASP A 183 0.66 11.60 21.90
C ASP A 183 0.52 13.14 21.79
N ILE A 184 0.38 13.65 20.56
CA ILE A 184 0.20 15.09 20.32
C ILE A 184 -1.12 15.62 20.89
N GLU A 185 -2.22 14.86 20.80
CA GLU A 185 -3.52 15.23 21.35
C GLU A 185 -3.49 15.27 22.88
N SER A 186 -2.77 14.36 23.53
CA SER A 186 -2.51 14.40 24.98
C SER A 186 -1.74 15.66 25.36
N GLU A 187 -0.62 15.95 24.68
CA GLU A 187 0.17 17.16 24.95
C GLU A 187 -0.60 18.45 24.71
N LEU A 188 -1.44 18.50 23.68
CA LEU A 188 -2.30 19.66 23.41
C LEU A 188 -3.37 19.82 24.50
N GLY A 189 -3.97 18.73 24.97
CA GLY A 189 -4.93 18.76 26.08
C GLY A 189 -4.31 19.34 27.35
N GLU A 190 -3.15 18.84 27.75
CA GLU A 190 -2.40 19.34 28.92
C GLU A 190 -2.07 20.85 28.80
N LEU A 191 -1.64 21.30 27.61
CA LEU A 191 -1.34 22.72 27.39
C LEU A 191 -2.58 23.61 27.47
N ILE A 192 -3.72 23.14 26.96
CA ILE A 192 -4.99 23.87 27.03
C ILE A 192 -5.44 23.99 28.49
N GLU A 193 -5.34 22.91 29.27
CA GLU A 193 -5.69 22.91 30.69
C GLU A 193 -4.77 23.83 31.51
N GLN A 194 -3.46 23.77 31.29
CA GLN A 194 -2.49 24.64 31.95
C GLN A 194 -2.77 26.12 31.67
N ARG A 195 -3.10 26.46 30.42
CA ARG A 195 -3.45 27.83 30.04
C ARG A 195 -4.75 28.30 30.71
N ALA A 196 -5.77 27.46 30.78
CA ALA A 196 -7.01 27.79 31.46
C ALA A 196 -6.79 28.04 32.96
N GLN A 197 -5.90 27.26 33.60
CA GLN A 197 -5.53 27.45 35.00
C GLN A 197 -4.80 28.79 35.22
N THR A 198 -3.80 29.12 34.41
CA THR A 198 -3.04 30.39 34.52
C THR A 198 -3.89 31.62 34.22
N GLU A 199 -4.82 31.53 33.26
CA GLU A 199 -5.78 32.61 32.99
C GLU A 199 -6.75 32.79 34.18
N SER A 200 -7.20 31.71 34.81
CA SER A 200 -8.11 31.77 35.98
C SER A 200 -7.45 32.35 37.24
N THR A 201 -6.15 32.10 37.46
CA THR A 201 -5.40 32.67 38.60
C THR A 201 -5.06 34.14 38.37
N THR A 202 -4.72 34.50 37.13
CA THR A 202 -4.47 35.90 36.72
C THR A 202 -5.75 36.74 36.83
N ALA A 203 -6.90 36.21 36.41
CA ALA A 203 -8.20 36.88 36.52
C ALA A 203 -8.67 37.06 37.98
N LYS A 204 -8.30 36.14 38.89
CA LYS A 204 -8.57 36.29 40.33
C LYS A 204 -7.61 37.27 41.03
N GLY A 205 -6.42 37.50 40.48
CA GLY A 205 -5.40 38.40 41.02
C GLY A 205 -5.50 39.85 40.53
N SER A 206 -6.06 40.09 39.33
CA SER A 206 -6.19 41.43 38.75
C SER A 206 -7.61 41.98 38.85
N ASN A 207 -7.85 42.85 39.84
CA ASN A 207 -8.97 43.80 39.82
C ASN A 207 -8.55 45.15 39.22
N ARG A 208 -7.75 45.14 38.14
CA ARG A 208 -7.46 46.32 37.30
C ARG A 208 -7.28 45.92 35.84
N GLY A 209 -8.25 46.32 35.02
CA GLY A 209 -8.09 46.55 33.57
C GLY A 209 -7.70 45.34 32.74
N ALA A 210 -8.68 44.54 32.33
CA ALA A 210 -8.51 43.61 31.23
C ALA A 210 -8.31 44.39 29.92
N GLN A 211 -7.08 44.40 29.40
CA GLN A 211 -6.80 44.77 28.01
C GLN A 211 -6.20 43.57 27.30
N ASP A 212 -6.92 43.17 26.25
CA ASP A 212 -6.47 42.53 25.01
C ASP A 212 -5.55 41.31 25.15
N ALA A 213 -6.15 40.14 25.40
CA ALA A 213 -5.61 38.89 24.89
C ALA A 213 -6.43 38.52 23.66
N ASP A 214 -5.85 38.68 22.46
CA ASP A 214 -6.39 38.09 21.23
C ASP A 214 -6.49 36.58 21.45
N ILE A 215 -7.71 36.14 21.75
CA ILE A 215 -8.03 34.73 21.91
C ILE A 215 -7.92 34.14 20.52
N ILE A 216 -6.81 33.44 20.24
CA ILE A 216 -6.75 32.46 19.15
C ILE A 216 -7.71 31.33 19.54
N HIS A 217 -9.00 31.60 19.37
CA HIS A 217 -10.07 30.63 19.35
C HIS A 217 -9.97 29.96 17.97
N ILE A 218 -8.93 29.14 17.77
CA ILE A 218 -9.03 28.12 16.72
C ILE A 218 -10.00 27.11 17.29
N SER A 219 -11.29 27.39 17.11
CA SER A 219 -12.35 26.40 17.30
C SER A 219 -11.89 25.17 16.54
N ALA A 220 -11.62 24.09 17.27
CA ALA A 220 -11.56 22.75 16.74
C ALA A 220 -12.93 22.47 16.14
N TYR A 221 -13.16 22.92 14.91
CA TYR A 221 -14.22 22.34 14.11
C TYR A 221 -13.86 20.86 14.05
N PRO A 222 -14.75 19.93 14.47
CA PRO A 222 -14.60 18.58 14.00
C PRO A 222 -14.60 18.71 12.48
N LEU A 223 -13.51 18.29 11.83
CA LEU A 223 -13.55 17.98 10.42
C LEU A 223 -14.72 17.01 10.30
N ARG A 224 -15.90 17.52 9.89
CA ARG A 224 -17.12 16.74 9.67
C ARG A 224 -16.66 15.42 9.10
N GLU A 225 -17.02 14.32 9.74
CA GLU A 225 -16.75 12.96 9.31
C GLU A 225 -16.80 12.90 7.79
N ARG A 226 -15.64 13.07 7.15
CA ARG A 226 -15.49 12.63 5.79
C ARG A 226 -15.39 11.14 6.01
N GLN A 227 -16.52 10.47 5.80
CA GLN A 227 -16.51 9.04 5.52
C GLN A 227 -15.27 8.79 4.66
N PRO A 228 -14.45 7.78 4.99
CA PRO A 228 -13.30 7.45 4.15
C PRO A 228 -13.83 7.45 2.72
N ALA A 229 -13.20 8.23 1.84
CA ALA A 229 -13.54 8.17 0.42
C ALA A 229 -13.65 6.68 0.08
N PRO A 230 -14.78 6.21 -0.48
CA PRO A 230 -14.99 4.78 -0.66
C PRO A 230 -13.72 4.30 -1.33
N MET A 231 -13.03 3.32 -0.70
CA MET A 231 -11.88 2.70 -1.31
C MET A 231 -12.30 2.46 -2.74
N VAL A 232 -11.66 3.16 -3.68
CA VAL A 232 -11.84 2.84 -5.07
C VAL A 232 -11.22 1.45 -5.12
N ARG A 233 -12.07 0.43 -4.95
CA ARG A 233 -11.83 -0.90 -5.47
C ARG A 233 -11.56 -0.57 -6.92
N THR A 234 -10.27 -0.47 -7.26
CA THR A 234 -9.85 -0.64 -8.62
C THR A 234 -10.36 -2.05 -8.91
N SER A 235 -11.54 -2.11 -9.52
CA SER A 235 -12.10 -3.36 -9.98
C SER A 235 -11.10 -3.76 -11.05
N TYR A 236 -10.13 -4.58 -10.64
CA TYR A 236 -9.32 -5.33 -11.56
C TYR A 236 -10.33 -6.17 -12.34
N LYS A 237 -10.72 -5.69 -13.52
CA LYS A 237 -11.48 -6.48 -14.48
C LYS A 237 -10.48 -7.50 -15.02
N PRO A 238 -10.58 -8.79 -14.66
CA PRO A 238 -9.80 -9.80 -15.37
C PRO A 238 -10.21 -9.73 -16.84
N SER A 239 -9.25 -9.49 -17.72
CA SER A 239 -9.43 -9.53 -19.16
C SER A 239 -9.55 -10.98 -19.63
N ALA A 240 -10.63 -11.65 -19.25
CA ALA A 240 -11.15 -12.88 -19.85
C ALA A 240 -12.55 -13.16 -19.28
N LYS A 241 -13.58 -13.14 -20.13
CA LYS A 241 -14.85 -13.81 -19.79
C LYS A 241 -14.59 -15.31 -19.84
N VAL A 242 -14.71 -16.00 -18.70
CA VAL A 242 -14.72 -17.46 -18.63
C VAL A 242 -16.20 -17.86 -18.58
N GLU A 243 -16.73 -18.35 -19.70
CA GLU A 243 -18.05 -18.99 -19.72
C GLU A 243 -17.90 -20.45 -19.24
N PRO A 244 -18.79 -20.93 -18.35
CA PRO A 244 -18.71 -22.29 -17.82
C PRO A 244 -19.17 -23.31 -18.87
N LEU A 245 -18.39 -24.37 -19.07
CA LEU A 245 -18.84 -25.61 -19.69
C LEU A 245 -19.08 -26.62 -18.56
N GLU A 246 -20.32 -27.04 -18.36
CA GLU A 246 -20.65 -28.15 -17.47
C GLU A 246 -20.26 -29.48 -18.13
N GLU A 247 -19.13 -30.05 -17.77
CA GLU A 247 -18.86 -31.47 -18.03
C GLU A 247 -18.93 -32.26 -16.72
N SER A 248 -19.95 -33.10 -16.63
CA SER A 248 -20.21 -34.06 -15.57
C SER A 248 -19.26 -35.26 -15.68
N TYR A 249 -18.38 -35.46 -14.70
CA TYR A 249 -17.65 -36.71 -14.52
C TYR A 249 -18.14 -37.40 -13.24
N GLY A 250 -18.76 -38.57 -13.38
CA GLY A 250 -19.16 -39.42 -12.26
C GLY A 250 -18.05 -40.40 -11.89
N ALA A 251 -17.60 -40.38 -10.64
CA ALA A 251 -16.77 -41.45 -10.08
C ALA A 251 -17.60 -42.26 -9.09
N THR A 252 -17.63 -43.59 -9.26
CA THR A 252 -18.30 -44.52 -8.34
C THR A 252 -17.24 -45.12 -7.43
N THR A 253 -17.31 -44.84 -6.13
CA THR A 253 -16.54 -45.54 -5.10
C THR A 253 -17.44 -46.53 -4.38
N VAL A 254 -16.99 -47.78 -4.29
CA VAL A 254 -17.65 -48.86 -3.57
C VAL A 254 -17.15 -48.84 -2.11
N VAL A 255 -18.08 -48.73 -1.16
CA VAL A 255 -17.84 -48.88 0.28
C VAL A 255 -18.64 -50.09 0.76
N PRO A 256 -18.09 -50.95 1.64
CA PRO A 256 -18.75 -52.18 2.06
C PRO A 256 -19.83 -51.85 3.09
N ASP A 257 -21.04 -51.56 2.60
CA ASP A 257 -22.32 -51.94 3.22
C ASP A 257 -23.47 -51.30 2.44
N GLY A 258 -23.96 -52.05 1.44
CA GLY A 258 -25.37 -52.20 1.06
C GLY A 258 -26.29 -51.01 0.77
N LYS A 259 -25.89 -49.73 0.86
CA LYS A 259 -26.78 -48.58 0.58
C LYS A 259 -26.08 -47.46 -0.19
N LEU A 260 -26.41 -47.35 -1.49
CA LEU A 260 -25.93 -46.32 -2.40
C LEU A 260 -26.53 -44.95 -2.06
N ARG A 261 -25.70 -43.93 -1.86
CA ARG A 261 -26.10 -42.51 -1.84
C ARG A 261 -25.15 -41.72 -2.74
N LYS A 262 -25.67 -41.13 -3.83
CA LYS A 262 -24.88 -40.34 -4.78
C LYS A 262 -24.46 -39.02 -4.13
N GLN A 263 -23.15 -38.75 -4.05
CA GLN A 263 -22.62 -37.43 -3.76
C GLN A 263 -21.83 -36.93 -4.98
N THR A 264 -22.26 -35.82 -5.55
CA THR A 264 -21.54 -35.09 -6.61
C THR A 264 -20.62 -34.06 -5.94
N HIS A 265 -19.33 -34.06 -6.28
CA HIS A 265 -18.39 -32.98 -5.91
C HIS A 265 -17.86 -32.34 -7.19
N SER A 266 -18.04 -31.02 -7.32
CA SER A 266 -17.52 -30.21 -8.43
C SER A 266 -16.29 -29.43 -7.94
N ARG A 267 -15.16 -29.54 -8.64
CA ARG A 267 -13.97 -28.68 -8.44
C ARG A 267 -13.58 -28.07 -9.80
N PRO A 268 -13.34 -26.75 -9.89
CA PRO A 268 -13.07 -26.09 -11.17
C PRO A 268 -11.60 -26.21 -11.60
N ALA A 269 -11.38 -26.44 -12.90
CA ALA A 269 -10.09 -26.32 -13.58
C ALA A 269 -10.16 -25.22 -14.65
N TYR A 270 -9.10 -24.42 -14.80
CA TYR A 270 -9.07 -23.24 -15.68
C TYR A 270 -8.17 -23.46 -16.92
N ARG A 271 -8.61 -23.01 -18.10
CA ARG A 271 -7.81 -23.00 -19.35
C ARG A 271 -7.99 -21.66 -20.07
N THR A 272 -6.91 -21.07 -20.59
CA THR A 272 -6.93 -19.76 -21.28
C THR A 272 -6.92 -19.93 -22.82
N ARG A 273 -7.70 -19.09 -23.54
CA ARG A 273 -7.68 -18.95 -25.02
C ARG A 273 -7.05 -17.60 -25.40
N ARG A 274 -6.24 -17.57 -26.48
CA ARG A 274 -5.67 -16.36 -27.11
C ARG A 274 -6.69 -15.67 -28.05
N ALA A 275 -6.75 -14.34 -28.05
CA ALA A 275 -7.15 -13.44 -29.16
C ALA A 275 -6.75 -11.99 -28.80
N SER A 276 -5.90 -11.30 -29.59
CA SER A 276 -6.18 -10.44 -30.77
C SER A 276 -6.59 -8.99 -30.39
N GLY A 277 -5.93 -8.02 -31.04
CA GLY A 277 -5.60 -6.70 -30.50
C GLY A 277 -6.60 -5.56 -30.67
N TYR A 278 -6.27 -4.40 -30.11
CA TYR A 278 -6.93 -3.11 -30.36
C TYR A 278 -5.97 -1.91 -30.23
N ARG A 279 -6.19 -0.92 -31.10
CA ARG A 279 -5.38 0.30 -31.35
C ARG A 279 -5.50 1.34 -30.24
N TYR A 280 -4.40 2.06 -30.01
CA TYR A 280 -4.28 3.22 -29.12
C TYR A 280 -4.78 4.50 -29.81
N ARG A 281 -5.62 5.30 -29.13
CA ARG A 281 -5.98 6.68 -29.53
C ARG A 281 -5.94 7.56 -28.29
N SER A 282 -4.93 8.44 -28.20
CA SER A 282 -4.72 9.35 -27.06
C SER A 282 -5.65 10.58 -27.14
N PRO A 283 -6.27 11.02 -26.03
CA PRO A 283 -6.80 12.37 -25.89
C PRO A 283 -5.77 13.30 -25.22
N GLY A 284 -5.54 14.47 -25.83
CA GLY A 284 -4.51 15.43 -25.46
C GLY A 284 -4.78 16.24 -24.19
N TYR A 285 -3.71 16.52 -23.45
CA TYR A 285 -3.68 17.47 -22.34
C TYR A 285 -3.48 18.90 -22.87
N ARG A 286 -4.41 19.80 -22.53
CA ARG A 286 -4.25 21.25 -22.65
C ARG A 286 -3.41 21.76 -21.48
N ILE A 287 -2.21 22.27 -21.76
CA ILE A 287 -1.35 22.97 -20.80
C ILE A 287 -1.75 24.45 -20.79
N SER A 288 -2.03 24.99 -19.60
CA SER A 288 -2.31 26.40 -19.37
C SER A 288 -1.05 27.26 -19.57
N ARG A 289 -1.24 28.45 -20.18
CA ARG A 289 -0.20 29.38 -20.61
C ARG A 289 0.36 30.20 -19.44
N VAL A 290 1.26 29.67 -18.61
CA VAL A 290 2.14 30.52 -17.77
C VAL A 290 3.59 30.02 -17.66
N ALA A 291 3.91 28.75 -17.91
CA ALA A 291 5.28 28.25 -17.77
C ALA A 291 5.95 27.91 -19.12
N ARG A 292 6.40 28.93 -19.87
CA ARG A 292 7.40 28.76 -20.95
C ARG A 292 8.35 29.96 -21.02
N ARG A 293 9.33 29.98 -20.13
CA ARG A 293 10.62 30.63 -20.36
C ARG A 293 11.64 29.91 -19.48
N ILE A 294 12.83 29.67 -20.03
CA ILE A 294 13.95 28.90 -19.46
C ILE A 294 13.92 27.41 -19.82
N PHE A 295 14.26 27.10 -21.08
CA PHE A 295 15.22 26.04 -21.47
C PHE A 295 15.47 26.14 -22.99
N ARG A 296 16.41 27.00 -23.37
CA ARG A 296 17.07 27.02 -24.68
C ARG A 296 18.45 27.64 -24.47
N LEU A 297 19.48 27.04 -25.10
CA LEU A 297 20.95 27.22 -24.97
C LEU A 297 21.56 26.21 -23.98
N GLY A 298 22.49 25.32 -24.32
CA GLY A 298 23.22 24.94 -25.56
C GLY A 298 23.45 23.41 -25.52
N LEU A 299 23.88 22.69 -26.56
CA LEU A 299 25.12 22.86 -27.34
C LEU A 299 26.31 23.27 -26.49
#